data_AF-A0A6H5GGH4-F1
#
_entry.id   AF-A0A6H5GGH4-F1
#
_cell.length_a   1.000
_cell.length_b   1.000
_cell.length_c   1.000
_cell.angle_alpha   90.00
_cell.angle_beta   90.00
_cell.angle_gamma   90.00
#
_symmetry.space_group_name_H-M   'P 1'
#
loop_
_entity.id
_entity.type
_entity.pdbx_description
1 polymer ?
#
loop_
_entity_poly.entity_id
_entity_poly.type
_entity_poly.pdbx_seq_one_letter_code
_entity_poly.pdbx_strand_id
1 'polypeptide(L)' 'MCQSTLSFQVYDEFPESIFETFDVPVDIIITPSRIINVEKRLDRPTLNWEYLSKRRVDRIPIMQLILDQEKA' A
#
# COMPACT_ATOMS: atom_id res chain seq x y z
N MET A 1 1.46 32.65 -12.58
CA MET A 1 0.64 31.63 -13.27
C MET A 1 1.13 30.25 -12.83
N CYS A 2 0.52 29.65 -11.82
CA CYS A 2 0.75 28.24 -11.47
C CYS A 2 -0.48 27.47 -11.92
N GLN A 3 -0.55 27.11 -13.20
CA GLN A 3 -1.62 26.25 -13.68
C GLN A 3 -1.25 24.79 -13.42
N SER A 4 -1.89 24.23 -12.38
CA SER A 4 -2.51 22.90 -12.38
C SER A 4 -1.81 21.77 -13.15
N THR A 5 -0.90 21.05 -12.51
CA THR A 5 -0.31 19.79 -13.02
C THR A 5 -0.95 18.53 -12.41
N LEU A 6 -1.88 18.69 -11.46
CA LEU A 6 -2.43 17.57 -10.66
C LEU A 6 -3.29 16.56 -11.45
N SER A 7 -3.87 16.94 -12.59
CA SER A 7 -4.74 16.03 -13.36
C SER A 7 -3.98 14.95 -14.13
N PHE A 8 -2.64 15.03 -14.25
CA PHE A 8 -1.84 14.04 -14.98
C PHE A 8 -1.45 12.82 -14.12
N GLN A 9 -1.74 12.84 -12.81
CA GLN A 9 -1.33 11.78 -11.89
C GLN A 9 -2.41 10.72 -11.65
N VAL A 10 -3.59 10.88 -12.25
CA VAL A 10 -4.68 9.92 -12.15
C VAL A 10 -4.91 9.32 -13.53
N TYR A 11 -4.67 8.01 -13.62
CA TYR A 11 -4.88 7.21 -14.81
C TYR A 11 -6.11 6.33 -14.61
N ASP A 12 -6.84 6.02 -15.68
CA ASP A 12 -8.05 5.19 -15.59
C ASP A 12 -7.69 3.73 -15.27
N GLU A 13 -6.56 3.25 -15.81
CA GLU A 13 -6.05 1.90 -15.55
C GLU A 13 -4.54 1.93 -15.39
N PHE A 14 -4.03 1.01 -14.56
CA PHE A 14 -2.62 0.75 -14.38
C PHE A 14 -2.31 -0.71 -14.72
N PRO A 15 -1.13 -1.03 -15.29
CA PRO A 15 -0.74 -2.41 -15.53
C PRO A 15 -0.70 -3.20 -14.22
N GLU A 16 -1.28 -4.40 -14.19
CA GLU A 16 -1.30 -5.21 -12.95
C GLU A 16 0.09 -5.50 -12.40
N SER A 17 1.11 -5.55 -13.25
CA SER A 17 2.49 -5.83 -12.90
C SER A 17 3.18 -4.76 -12.03
N ILE A 18 2.56 -3.58 -11.85
CA ILE A 18 3.13 -2.55 -10.97
C ILE A 18 2.68 -2.72 -9.52
N PHE A 19 1.63 -3.50 -9.27
CA PHE A 19 1.07 -3.69 -7.95
C PHE A 19 1.74 -4.87 -7.27
N GLU A 20 2.16 -4.63 -6.03
CA GLU A 20 2.80 -5.61 -5.18
C GLU A 20 1.82 -6.17 -4.14
N THR A 21 2.14 -7.35 -3.61
CA THR A 21 1.31 -8.02 -2.59
C THR A 21 1.18 -7.23 -1.28
N PHE A 22 2.02 -6.22 -1.07
CA PHE A 22 2.03 -5.35 0.10
C PHE A 22 1.43 -3.96 -0.17
N ASP A 23 0.96 -3.69 -1.39
CA ASP A 23 0.28 -2.44 -1.71
C ASP A 23 -1.11 -2.39 -1.08
N VAL A 24 -1.52 -1.19 -0.65
CA VAL A 24 -2.79 -0.95 0.04
C VAL A 24 -3.63 0.01 -0.80
N PRO A 25 -4.89 -0.34 -1.13
CA PRO A 25 -5.77 0.55 -1.86
C PRO A 25 -6.20 1.71 -0.95
N VAL A 26 -6.45 2.87 -1.55
CA VAL A 26 -7.07 4.00 -0.87
C VAL A 26 -8.59 3.95 -1.06
N ASP A 27 -9.35 4.47 -0.10
CA ASP A 27 -10.81 4.50 -0.20
C ASP A 27 -11.31 5.62 -1.14
N ILE A 28 -10.63 6.77 -1.14
CA ILE A 28 -11.04 7.97 -1.88
C ILE A 28 -9.81 8.66 -2.47
N ILE A 29 -9.90 9.05 -3.74
CA ILE A 29 -8.93 9.92 -4.40
C ILE A 29 -9.60 11.27 -4.66
N ILE A 30 -9.05 12.33 -4.07
CA ILE A 30 -9.53 13.70 -4.24
C ILE A 30 -8.61 14.42 -5.22
N THR A 31 -9.16 14.89 -6.33
CA THR A 31 -8.46 15.71 -7.31
C THR A 31 -9.12 17.09 -7.40
N PRO A 32 -8.46 18.12 -7.97
CA PRO A 32 -9.07 19.44 -8.13
C PRO A 32 -10.36 19.44 -8.96
N SER A 33 -10.56 18.47 -9.86
CA SER A 33 -11.71 18.39 -10.76
C SER A 33 -12.79 17.40 -10.32
N ARG A 34 -12.43 16.36 -9.55
CA ARG A 34 -13.37 15.30 -9.15
C ARG A 34 -12.93 14.55 -7.89
N ILE A 35 -13.92 13.93 -7.24
CA ILE A 35 -13.74 12.96 -6.17
C ILE A 35 -14.01 11.58 -6.76
N ILE A 36 -13.10 10.63 -6.53
CA ILE A 36 -13.20 9.25 -7.01
C ILE A 36 -13.30 8.35 -5.77
N ASN A 37 -14.43 7.67 -5.60
CA ASN A 37 -14.57 6.63 -4.57
C ASN A 37 -14.10 5.30 -5.17
N VAL A 38 -13.11 4.68 -4.55
CA VAL A 38 -12.51 3.44 -5.06
C VAL A 38 -13.33 2.26 -4.59
N GLU A 39 -14.02 1.60 -5.52
CA GLU A 39 -14.86 0.42 -5.20
C GLU A 39 -14.03 -0.86 -5.05
N LYS A 40 -12.90 -0.95 -5.78
CA LYS A 40 -12.04 -2.14 -5.80
C LYS A 40 -11.25 -2.22 -4.51
N ARG A 41 -11.67 -3.12 -3.63
CA ARG A 41 -10.95 -3.47 -2.41
C ARG A 41 -9.97 -4.59 -2.74
N LEU A 42 -8.69 -4.26 -2.87
CA LEU A 42 -7.65 -5.29 -2.73
C LEU A 42 -7.73 -5.84 -1.30
N ASP A 43 -7.45 -7.14 -1.15
CA ASP A 43 -7.38 -7.75 0.16
C ASP A 43 -6.32 -7.05 1.00
N ARG A 44 -6.59 -6.92 2.30
CA ARG A 44 -5.60 -6.35 3.22
C ARG A 44 -4.33 -7.20 3.16
N PRO A 45 -3.15 -6.62 2.88
CA PRO A 45 -1.93 -7.40 2.82
C PRO A 45 -1.64 -8.06 4.16
N THR A 46 -1.20 -9.31 4.11
CA THR A 46 -0.68 -10.03 5.26
C THR A 46 0.83 -9.82 5.37
N LEU A 47 1.36 -9.99 6.56
CA LEU A 47 2.80 -9.85 6.78
C LEU A 47 3.53 -11.02 6.10
N ASN A 48 4.27 -10.73 5.03
CA ASN A 48 5.13 -11.72 4.41
C ASN A 48 6.56 -11.61 4.97
N TRP A 49 6.90 -12.56 5.85
CA TRP A 49 8.19 -12.65 6.53
C TRP A 49 9.37 -12.84 5.58
N GLU A 50 9.17 -13.36 4.37
CA GLU A 50 10.24 -13.60 3.40
C GLU A 50 10.87 -12.28 2.89
N TYR A 51 10.11 -11.18 2.87
CA TYR A 51 10.62 -9.85 2.50
C TYR A 51 11.35 -9.13 3.64
N LEU A 52 11.30 -9.66 4.86
CA LEU A 52 11.91 -9.05 6.03
C LEU A 52 13.24 -9.73 6.36
N SER A 53 14.34 -8.98 6.22
CA SER A 53 15.61 -9.47 6.73
C SER A 53 15.57 -9.60 8.24
N LYS A 54 16.27 -10.60 8.78
CA LYS A 54 16.41 -10.82 10.23
C LYS A 54 16.77 -9.54 10.99
N ARG A 55 17.67 -8.72 10.42
CA ARG A 55 18.05 -7.41 10.97
C ARG A 55 16.87 -6.46 11.17
N ARG A 56 15.89 -6.42 10.25
CA ARG A 56 14.71 -5.54 10.37
C ARG A 56 13.78 -6.03 11.49
N VAL A 57 13.59 -7.35 11.57
CA VAL A 57 12.80 -7.98 12.63
C VAL A 57 13.43 -7.70 14.00
N ASP A 58 14.75 -7.91 14.14
CA ASP A 58 15.46 -7.70 15.41
C ASP A 58 15.49 -6.23 15.85
N ARG A 59 15.49 -5.29 14.90
CA ARG A 59 15.56 -3.84 15.20
C ARG A 59 14.21 -3.24 15.60
N ILE A 60 13.10 -3.86 15.22
CA ILE A 60 11.74 -3.36 15.48
C ILE A 60 11.12 -4.25 16.55
N PRO A 61 11.06 -3.83 17.83
CA PRO A 61 10.68 -4.70 18.94
C PRO A 61 9.32 -5.39 18.76
N ILE A 62 8.35 -4.69 18.16
CA ILE A 62 7.02 -5.23 17.91
C ILE A 62 7.03 -6.35 16.85
N MET A 63 7.98 -6.36 15.92
CA MET A 63 8.09 -7.42 14.91
C MET A 63 8.46 -8.76 15.54
N GLN A 64 9.37 -8.77 16.52
CA GLN A 64 9.70 -10.00 17.24
C GLN A 64 8.48 -10.54 18.02
N LEU A 65 7.74 -9.66 18.69
CA LEU A 65 6.55 -10.06 19.43
C LEU A 65 5.47 -10.68 18.52
N ILE A 66 5.24 -10.10 17.34
CA ILE A 66 4.30 -10.65 16.35
C ILE A 66 4.80 -11.99 15.81
N LEU A 67 6.11 -12.11 15.51
CA LEU A 67 6.70 -13.35 15.00
C LEU A 67 6.56 -14.51 16.00
N ASP A 68 6.76 -14.23 17.28
CA ASP A 68 6.65 -15.23 18.35
C ASP A 68 5.18 -15.65 18.55
N GLN A 69 4.22 -14.73 18.42
CA GLN A 69 2.79 -15.03 18.50
C GLN A 69 2.29 -15.92 17.35
N GLU A 70 2.83 -15.73 16.14
CA GLU A 70 2.43 -16.54 14.97
C GLU A 70 3.06 -17.94 14.94
N LYS A 71 4.16 -18.15 15.68
CA LYS A 71 4.88 -19.44 15.75
C LYS A 71 4.49 -20.30 16.96
N ALA A 72 3.78 -19.74 17.93
CA ALA A 72 3.26 -20.44 19.11
C ALA A 72 2.00 -21.25 18.79
#